data_AF-A0A2T2T7K6-F1
#
_entry.id   AF-A0A2T2T7K6-F1
#
_cell.length_a   1.000
_cell.length_b   1.000
_cell.length_c   1.000
_cell.angle_alpha   90.00
_cell.angle_beta   90.00
_cell.angle_gamma   90.00
#
_symmetry.space_group_name_H-M   'P 1'
#
loop_
_entity.id
_entity.type
_entity.pdbx_description
1 polymer ?
#
loop_
_entity_poly.entity_id
_entity_poly.type
_entity_poly.pdbx_seq_one_letter_code
_entity_poly.pdbx_strand_id
1 'polypeptide(L)'
;MPPSVQTAVRRASPAALDAFPDLFLDYCTDFDAVSDFYAGDWQADAAARRPADRGVLADTLLDQNERWGLGAATRRHIETLRDPESVAIVTGQQMGLFTGPLYTIYKTITTLQLTEEWAAQTGRPVVPVFWVEGEDHDFEEIATAHVLHRNEVVPLSYEPEVEDNPGAVGRLALTDAIHEGLDRLDEVLPPSDFKPGVMERVRAAYRPGTRIEDAFAQLMRSLFEDEGLVFVNPDDARLKAL
;
A
#
# COMPACT_ATOMS: atom_id res chain seq x y z
N MET A 1 -14.75 -12.66 30.64
CA MET A 1 -14.88 -12.76 29.17
C MET A 1 -15.47 -11.44 28.70
N PRO A 2 -14.83 -10.69 27.79
CA PRO A 2 -15.50 -9.56 27.19
C PRO A 2 -16.68 -10.08 26.35
N PRO A 3 -17.84 -9.41 26.35
CA PRO A 3 -18.97 -9.82 25.54
C PRO A 3 -18.56 -9.77 24.06
N SER A 4 -18.82 -10.84 23.31
CA SER A 4 -18.66 -10.80 21.86
C SER A 4 -19.66 -9.79 21.32
N VAL A 5 -19.18 -8.61 20.93
CA VAL A 5 -19.98 -7.67 20.15
C VAL A 5 -20.26 -8.39 18.83
N GLN A 6 -21.48 -8.91 18.67
CA GLN A 6 -21.98 -9.32 17.37
C GLN A 6 -22.19 -8.05 16.56
N THR A 7 -21.14 -7.59 15.91
CA THR A 7 -21.24 -6.52 14.94
C THR A 7 -22.02 -7.08 13.75
N ALA A 8 -23.30 -6.76 13.65
CA ALA A 8 -24.06 -7.03 12.44
C ALA A 8 -23.42 -6.20 11.31
N VAL A 9 -22.58 -6.84 10.50
CA VAL A 9 -21.96 -6.20 9.33
C VAL A 9 -23.08 -5.83 8.37
N ARG A 10 -23.39 -4.54 8.27
CA ARG A 10 -24.30 -4.01 7.26
C ARG A 10 -23.47 -3.67 6.02
N ARG A 11 -23.69 -4.42 4.94
CA ARG A 11 -23.15 -4.06 3.63
C ARG A 11 -24.06 -2.99 3.01
N ALA A 12 -23.51 -1.86 2.62
CA ALA A 12 -24.19 -0.86 1.81
C ALA A 12 -23.64 -0.95 0.39
N SER A 13 -24.51 -0.90 -0.62
CA SER A 13 -24.05 -0.76 -2.00
C SER A 13 -23.46 0.64 -2.19
N PRO A 14 -22.49 0.83 -3.09
CA PRO A 14 -21.99 2.17 -3.41
C PRO A 14 -23.10 3.12 -3.87
N ALA A 15 -24.11 2.60 -4.59
CA ALA A 15 -25.29 3.37 -5.02
C ALA A 15 -26.12 3.94 -3.85
N ALA A 16 -26.08 3.31 -2.68
CA ALA A 16 -26.79 3.81 -1.50
C ALA A 16 -26.10 5.02 -0.84
N LEU A 17 -24.87 5.35 -1.24
CA LEU A 17 -24.09 6.45 -0.66
C LEU A 17 -24.30 7.79 -1.38
N ASP A 18 -24.97 7.81 -2.54
CA ASP A 18 -25.30 9.01 -3.33
C ASP A 18 -24.09 9.97 -3.52
N ALA A 19 -22.90 9.38 -3.69
CA ALA A 19 -21.62 10.10 -3.69
C ALA A 19 -20.72 9.74 -4.87
N PHE A 20 -21.17 8.86 -5.77
CA PHE A 20 -20.34 8.33 -6.85
C PHE A 20 -20.94 8.60 -8.23
N PRO A 21 -20.10 8.83 -9.26
CA PRO A 21 -20.57 8.94 -10.64
C PRO A 21 -21.20 7.64 -11.16
N ASP A 22 -22.12 7.75 -12.12
CA ASP A 22 -22.81 6.61 -12.75
C ASP A 22 -21.81 5.57 -13.29
N LEU A 23 -20.73 6.01 -13.96
CA LEU A 23 -19.69 5.11 -14.47
C LEU A 23 -19.09 4.19 -13.38
N PHE A 24 -18.89 4.72 -12.17
CA PHE A 24 -18.36 3.92 -11.06
C PHE A 24 -19.43 2.95 -10.52
N LEU A 25 -20.68 3.40 -10.43
CA LEU A 25 -21.79 2.55 -9.99
C LEU A 25 -22.03 1.39 -10.97
N ASP A 26 -22.00 1.67 -12.27
CA ASP A 26 -22.10 0.68 -13.34
C ASP A 26 -20.94 -0.31 -13.25
N TYR A 27 -19.70 0.16 -13.11
CA TYR A 27 -18.54 -0.73 -12.89
C TYR A 27 -18.70 -1.67 -11.67
N CYS A 28 -19.34 -1.19 -10.59
CA CYS A 28 -19.56 -2.00 -9.40
C CYS A 28 -20.76 -2.94 -9.49
N THR A 29 -21.76 -2.68 -10.34
CA THR A 29 -23.07 -3.36 -10.26
C THR A 29 -23.62 -3.89 -11.59
N ASP A 30 -23.13 -3.39 -12.72
CA ASP A 30 -23.52 -3.77 -14.08
C ASP A 30 -22.30 -3.64 -15.03
N PHE A 31 -21.38 -4.61 -14.96
CA PHE A 31 -20.15 -4.58 -15.74
C PHE A 31 -20.41 -4.58 -17.26
N ASP A 32 -21.50 -5.20 -17.72
CA ASP A 32 -21.88 -5.24 -19.14
C ASP A 32 -22.10 -3.82 -19.70
N ALA A 33 -22.58 -2.86 -18.87
CA ALA A 33 -22.74 -1.47 -19.27
C ALA A 33 -21.41 -0.75 -19.52
N VAL A 34 -20.30 -1.25 -18.95
CA VAL A 34 -18.98 -0.62 -19.03
C VAL A 34 -17.92 -1.50 -19.69
N SER A 35 -18.28 -2.66 -20.24
CA SER A 35 -17.34 -3.66 -20.75
C SER A 35 -16.39 -3.11 -21.81
N ASP A 36 -16.85 -2.13 -22.60
CA ASP A 36 -16.05 -1.50 -23.66
C ASP A 36 -14.92 -0.60 -23.12
N PHE A 37 -14.97 -0.21 -21.84
CA PHE A 37 -13.96 0.64 -21.19
C PHE A 37 -12.88 -0.17 -20.45
N TYR A 38 -13.12 -1.46 -20.17
CA TYR A 38 -12.27 -2.27 -19.31
C TYR A 38 -11.81 -3.55 -20.00
N ALA A 39 -10.62 -4.04 -19.65
CA ALA A 39 -10.03 -5.23 -20.27
C ALA A 39 -10.72 -6.54 -19.84
N GLY A 40 -11.53 -6.53 -18.79
CA GLY A 40 -12.27 -7.69 -18.30
C GLY A 40 -12.97 -7.40 -16.97
N ASP A 41 -13.94 -8.24 -16.66
CA ASP A 41 -14.64 -8.22 -15.36
C ASP A 41 -13.71 -8.79 -14.29
N TRP A 42 -13.48 -8.01 -13.23
CA TRP A 42 -12.66 -8.44 -12.10
C TRP A 42 -13.32 -9.55 -11.27
N GLN A 43 -14.61 -9.87 -11.48
CA GLN A 43 -15.27 -11.01 -10.83
C GLN A 43 -15.12 -12.31 -11.62
N ALA A 44 -14.73 -12.22 -12.89
CA ALA A 44 -14.39 -13.37 -13.72
C ALA A 44 -12.89 -13.67 -13.62
N ASP A 45 -12.45 -14.92 -13.87
CA ASP A 45 -11.03 -15.26 -14.00
C ASP A 45 -10.46 -14.65 -15.30
N ALA A 46 -10.24 -13.33 -15.25
CA ALA A 46 -9.74 -12.48 -16.34
C ALA A 46 -8.26 -12.13 -16.15
N ALA A 47 -7.53 -12.90 -15.33
CA ALA A 47 -6.13 -12.61 -15.03
C ALA A 47 -5.32 -12.49 -16.34
N ALA A 48 -4.70 -11.31 -16.54
CA ALA A 48 -3.95 -11.01 -17.74
C ALA A 48 -2.79 -12.01 -17.91
N ARG A 49 -2.85 -12.82 -18.97
CA ARG A 49 -1.73 -13.70 -19.36
C ARG A 49 -0.79 -12.91 -20.24
N ARG A 50 0.28 -12.35 -19.66
CA ARG A 50 1.37 -11.74 -20.42
C ARG A 50 2.63 -12.58 -20.31
N PRO A 51 3.39 -12.77 -21.40
CA PRO A 51 4.73 -13.33 -21.32
C PRO A 51 5.61 -12.32 -20.60
N ALA A 52 5.85 -12.55 -19.32
CA ALA A 52 6.82 -11.81 -18.51
C ALA A 52 7.87 -12.81 -18.03
N ASP A 53 9.14 -12.39 -17.99
CA ASP A 53 10.17 -13.18 -17.34
C ASP A 53 9.92 -13.20 -15.82
N ARG A 54 9.13 -14.20 -15.38
CA ARG A 54 8.78 -14.42 -13.98
C ARG A 54 10.01 -14.67 -13.10
N GLY A 55 11.11 -15.14 -13.68
CA GLY A 55 12.37 -15.34 -12.97
C GLY A 55 12.98 -14.01 -12.58
N VAL A 56 13.20 -13.14 -13.57
CA VAL A 56 13.73 -11.78 -13.36
C VAL A 56 12.81 -10.95 -12.45
N LEU A 57 11.49 -11.08 -12.61
CA LEU A 57 10.52 -10.43 -11.71
C LEU A 57 10.71 -10.89 -10.27
N ALA A 58 10.69 -12.20 -10.01
CA ALA A 58 10.83 -12.73 -8.65
C ALA A 58 12.18 -12.38 -8.02
N ASP A 59 13.28 -12.48 -8.78
CA ASP A 59 14.62 -12.10 -8.32
C ASP A 59 14.68 -10.62 -7.94
N THR A 60 14.11 -9.75 -8.78
CA THR A 60 14.06 -8.30 -8.51
C THR A 60 13.23 -7.97 -7.27
N LEU A 61 12.08 -8.64 -7.10
CA LEU A 61 11.22 -8.45 -5.93
C LEU A 61 11.87 -8.98 -4.65
N LEU A 62 12.63 -10.08 -4.70
CA LEU A 62 13.41 -10.56 -3.55
C LEU A 62 14.37 -9.48 -3.08
N ASP A 63 15.21 -8.95 -3.98
CA ASP A 63 16.19 -7.91 -3.64
C ASP A 63 15.54 -6.65 -3.04
N GLN A 64 14.45 -6.17 -3.66
CA GLN A 64 13.72 -5.00 -3.15
C GLN A 64 13.16 -5.25 -1.74
N ASN A 65 12.50 -6.39 -1.54
CA ASN A 65 11.86 -6.67 -0.25
C ASN A 65 12.88 -7.00 0.85
N GLU A 66 14.05 -7.57 0.52
CA GLU A 66 15.13 -7.78 1.49
C GLU A 66 15.61 -6.46 2.11
N ARG A 67 15.72 -5.39 1.31
CA ARG A 67 16.02 -4.02 1.79
C ARG A 67 14.97 -3.48 2.76
N TRP A 68 13.72 -3.96 2.66
CA TRP A 68 12.60 -3.53 3.51
C TRP A 68 12.26 -4.52 4.64
N GLY A 69 13.16 -5.44 4.97
CA GLY A 69 12.97 -6.37 6.09
C GLY A 69 12.03 -7.54 5.74
N LEU A 70 12.28 -8.19 4.61
CA LEU A 70 11.54 -9.36 4.12
C LEU A 70 11.32 -10.43 5.21
N GLY A 71 10.05 -10.77 5.45
CA GLY A 71 9.63 -11.92 6.27
C GLY A 71 9.49 -13.23 5.46
N ALA A 72 9.36 -14.36 6.17
CA ALA A 72 9.24 -15.67 5.55
C ALA A 72 7.97 -15.83 4.69
N ALA A 73 6.85 -15.23 5.11
CA ALA A 73 5.59 -15.24 4.35
C ALA A 73 5.74 -14.53 3.00
N THR A 74 6.31 -13.31 3.01
CA THR A 74 6.58 -12.54 1.80
C THR A 74 7.56 -13.28 0.88
N ARG A 75 8.62 -13.90 1.43
CA ARG A 75 9.58 -14.66 0.62
C ARG A 75 8.88 -15.78 -0.13
N ARG A 76 8.02 -16.54 0.55
CA ARG A 76 7.22 -17.61 -0.06
C ARG A 76 6.31 -17.08 -1.17
N HIS A 77 5.66 -15.94 -0.96
CA HIS A 77 4.83 -15.30 -2.00
C HIS A 77 5.66 -14.87 -3.21
N ILE A 78 6.85 -14.31 -3.02
CA ILE A 78 7.72 -13.94 -4.14
C ILE A 78 8.17 -15.18 -4.92
N GLU A 79 8.56 -16.26 -4.25
CA GLU A 79 8.91 -17.51 -4.94
C GLU A 79 7.72 -18.11 -5.69
N THR A 80 6.50 -17.95 -5.16
CA THR A 80 5.26 -18.41 -5.82
C THR A 80 5.05 -17.72 -7.18
N LEU A 81 5.51 -16.48 -7.36
CA LEU A 81 5.39 -15.76 -8.65
C LEU A 81 6.14 -16.44 -9.81
N ARG A 82 7.09 -17.35 -9.51
CA ARG A 82 7.77 -18.15 -10.53
C ARG A 82 6.87 -19.21 -11.15
N ASP A 83 5.82 -19.65 -10.44
CA ASP A 83 4.85 -20.60 -10.95
C ASP A 83 4.05 -19.95 -12.10
N PRO A 84 4.03 -20.53 -13.32
CA PRO A 84 3.28 -19.98 -14.45
C PRO A 84 1.77 -19.86 -14.20
N GLU A 85 1.21 -20.65 -13.29
CA GLU A 85 -0.22 -20.64 -12.96
C GLU A 85 -0.58 -19.58 -11.91
N SER A 86 0.42 -19.05 -11.19
CA SER A 86 0.21 -18.03 -10.17
C SER A 86 -0.26 -16.69 -10.77
N VAL A 87 -1.06 -15.97 -9.99
CA VAL A 87 -1.52 -14.61 -10.29
C VAL A 87 -1.22 -13.67 -9.13
N ALA A 88 -1.23 -12.37 -9.41
CA ALA A 88 -1.08 -11.35 -8.41
C ALA A 88 -2.33 -10.48 -8.35
N ILE A 89 -2.75 -10.12 -7.13
CA ILE A 89 -3.69 -9.02 -6.92
C ILE A 89 -2.85 -7.83 -6.50
N VAL A 90 -2.91 -6.79 -7.33
CA VAL A 90 -2.05 -5.61 -7.20
C VAL A 90 -2.90 -4.40 -6.81
N THR A 91 -2.47 -3.69 -5.78
CA THR A 91 -2.90 -2.32 -5.51
C THR A 91 -1.67 -1.42 -5.44
N GLY A 92 -1.84 -0.11 -5.42
CA GLY A 92 -0.75 0.83 -5.22
C GLY A 92 -1.18 2.14 -4.59
N GLN A 93 -0.17 2.87 -4.11
CA GLN A 93 -0.31 4.27 -3.70
C GLN A 93 1.07 4.95 -3.65
N GLN A 94 1.06 6.29 -3.75
CA GLN A 94 2.17 7.15 -3.37
C GLN A 94 2.57 6.97 -1.90
N MET A 95 3.83 7.30 -1.61
CA MET A 95 4.45 7.13 -0.29
C MET A 95 4.18 8.29 0.65
N GLY A 96 2.89 8.59 0.87
CA GLY A 96 2.46 9.63 1.80
C GLY A 96 3.10 9.47 3.18
N LEU A 97 3.44 10.60 3.81
CA LEU A 97 4.01 10.66 5.14
C LEU A 97 3.17 9.84 6.12
N PHE A 98 3.83 8.99 6.93
CA PHE A 98 3.18 8.11 7.91
C PHE A 98 2.05 7.24 7.33
N THR A 99 2.27 6.67 6.14
CA THR A 99 1.31 5.90 5.30
C THR A 99 0.29 6.73 4.50
N GLY A 100 0.24 8.04 4.74
CA GLY A 100 -0.67 8.95 4.07
C GLY A 100 -2.13 8.71 4.46
N PRO A 101 -3.08 8.85 3.53
CA PRO A 101 -4.50 8.71 3.82
C PRO A 101 -4.91 7.26 4.13
N LEU A 102 -5.96 7.09 4.93
CA LEU A 102 -6.46 5.77 5.38
C LEU A 102 -6.79 4.80 4.25
N TYR A 103 -7.13 5.30 3.05
CA TYR A 103 -7.40 4.41 1.92
C TYR A 103 -6.16 3.61 1.51
N THR A 104 -4.94 4.03 1.83
CA THR A 104 -3.71 3.24 1.62
C THR A 104 -3.82 1.91 2.38
N ILE A 105 -4.20 2.00 3.66
CA ILE A 105 -4.41 0.84 4.54
C ILE A 105 -5.61 0.01 4.06
N TYR A 106 -6.72 0.65 3.68
CA TYR A 106 -7.91 -0.06 3.21
C TYR A 106 -7.67 -0.80 1.89
N LYS A 107 -6.94 -0.19 0.95
CA LYS A 107 -6.50 -0.84 -0.29
C LYS A 107 -5.67 -2.08 0.02
N THR A 108 -4.70 -1.99 0.92
CA THR A 108 -3.87 -3.12 1.32
C THR A 108 -4.69 -4.25 1.94
N ILE A 109 -5.58 -3.93 2.91
CA ILE A 109 -6.46 -4.93 3.53
C ILE A 109 -7.36 -5.58 2.47
N THR A 110 -7.89 -4.80 1.53
CA THR A 110 -8.72 -5.30 0.43
C THR A 110 -7.93 -6.26 -0.46
N THR A 111 -6.70 -5.91 -0.83
CA THR A 111 -5.81 -6.78 -1.63
C THR A 111 -5.50 -8.09 -0.93
N LEU A 112 -5.23 -8.07 0.37
CA LEU A 112 -4.99 -9.28 1.17
C LEU A 112 -6.23 -10.18 1.20
N GLN A 113 -7.40 -9.61 1.49
CA GLN A 113 -8.66 -10.37 1.53
C GLN A 113 -9.04 -10.93 0.16
N LEU A 114 -8.91 -10.14 -0.90
CA LEU A 114 -9.17 -10.59 -2.26
C LEU A 114 -8.21 -11.71 -2.68
N THR A 115 -6.96 -11.68 -2.19
CA THR A 115 -5.96 -12.73 -2.49
C THR A 115 -6.43 -14.07 -1.93
N GLU A 116 -6.89 -14.09 -0.68
CA GLU A 116 -7.44 -15.30 -0.05
C GLU A 116 -8.70 -15.79 -0.75
N GLU A 117 -9.62 -14.87 -1.06
CA GLU A 117 -10.88 -15.17 -1.73
C GLU A 117 -10.64 -15.78 -3.12
N TRP A 118 -9.76 -15.17 -3.92
CA TRP A 118 -9.43 -15.66 -5.25
C TRP A 118 -8.69 -16.99 -5.23
N ALA A 119 -7.77 -17.19 -4.27
CA ALA A 119 -7.09 -18.47 -4.12
C ALA A 119 -8.10 -19.59 -3.81
N ALA A 120 -9.08 -19.31 -2.95
CA ALA A 120 -10.14 -20.27 -2.62
C ALA A 120 -11.10 -20.54 -3.80
N GLN A 121 -11.48 -19.51 -4.55
CA GLN A 121 -12.42 -19.63 -5.68
C GLN A 121 -11.80 -20.31 -6.90
N THR A 122 -10.56 -19.96 -7.25
CA THR A 122 -9.91 -20.43 -8.48
C THR A 122 -9.03 -21.66 -8.27
N GLY A 123 -8.60 -21.93 -7.04
CA GLY A 123 -7.61 -22.96 -6.73
C GLY A 123 -6.18 -22.64 -7.20
N ARG A 124 -5.93 -21.41 -7.66
CA ARG A 124 -4.63 -20.95 -8.16
C ARG A 124 -3.80 -20.33 -7.03
N PRO A 125 -2.47 -20.34 -7.12
CA PRO A 125 -1.65 -19.52 -6.23
C PRO A 125 -1.89 -18.04 -6.51
N VAL A 126 -2.22 -17.26 -5.48
CA VAL A 126 -2.47 -15.81 -5.58
C VAL A 126 -1.53 -15.07 -4.65
N VAL A 127 -0.89 -14.01 -5.15
CA VAL A 127 0.12 -13.23 -4.43
C VAL A 127 -0.38 -11.79 -4.22
N PRO A 128 -0.40 -11.27 -2.97
CA PRO A 128 -0.78 -9.90 -2.70
C PRO A 128 0.41 -8.97 -2.97
N VAL A 129 0.22 -7.98 -3.83
CA VAL A 129 1.26 -7.03 -4.22
C VAL A 129 0.83 -5.60 -3.93
N PHE A 130 1.73 -4.83 -3.32
CA PHE A 130 1.59 -3.39 -3.12
C PHE A 130 2.63 -2.65 -3.98
N TRP A 131 2.14 -1.85 -4.90
CA TRP A 131 2.92 -1.00 -5.78
C TRP A 131 3.24 0.34 -5.10
N VAL A 132 4.53 0.58 -4.89
CA VAL A 132 5.09 1.76 -4.24
C VAL A 132 5.40 2.79 -5.33
N GLU A 133 4.59 3.85 -5.44
CA GLU A 133 4.69 4.85 -6.51
C GLU A 133 5.85 5.85 -6.28
N GLY A 134 7.08 5.36 -6.36
CA GLY A 134 8.29 6.13 -6.04
C GLY A 134 8.83 7.05 -7.13
N GLU A 135 8.33 6.89 -8.36
CA GLU A 135 8.74 7.68 -9.54
C GLU A 135 8.08 9.04 -9.62
N ASP A 136 7.04 9.25 -8.82
CA ASP A 136 6.32 10.51 -8.81
C ASP A 136 7.25 11.68 -8.43
N HIS A 137 6.94 12.85 -8.94
CA HIS A 137 7.65 14.10 -8.67
C HIS A 137 6.83 15.03 -7.76
N ASP A 138 5.58 14.68 -7.45
CA ASP A 138 4.72 15.47 -6.57
C ASP A 138 5.10 15.27 -5.09
N PHE A 139 6.09 16.04 -4.64
CA PHE A 139 6.51 16.03 -3.24
C PHE A 139 5.44 16.60 -2.32
N GLU A 140 4.69 17.62 -2.77
CA GLU A 140 3.67 18.29 -1.94
C GLU A 140 2.56 17.33 -1.53
N GLU A 141 2.13 16.45 -2.44
CA GLU A 141 1.09 15.45 -2.14
C GLU A 141 1.51 14.46 -1.03
N ILE A 142 2.80 14.10 -0.96
CA ILE A 142 3.29 13.11 0.00
C ILE A 142 3.84 13.72 1.30
N ALA A 143 4.15 15.01 1.31
CA ALA A 143 4.83 15.68 2.43
C ALA A 143 3.92 15.94 3.64
N THR A 144 2.59 15.80 3.49
CA THR A 144 1.62 16.09 4.56
C THR A 144 0.76 14.86 4.88
N ALA A 145 0.68 14.53 6.16
CA ALA A 145 -0.30 13.59 6.70
C ALA A 145 -1.35 14.34 7.53
N HIS A 146 -2.55 13.77 7.65
CA HIS A 146 -3.61 14.34 8.46
C HIS A 146 -4.04 13.35 9.52
N VAL A 147 -4.07 13.79 10.78
CA VAL A 147 -4.53 12.97 11.92
C VAL A 147 -5.68 13.65 12.64
N LEU A 148 -6.60 12.84 13.16
CA LEU A 148 -7.72 13.35 13.94
C LEU A 148 -7.26 13.56 15.39
N HIS A 149 -7.34 14.80 15.87
CA HIS A 149 -7.16 15.13 17.27
C HIS A 149 -8.45 15.66 17.84
N ARG A 150 -9.08 14.88 18.73
CA ARG A 150 -10.43 15.17 19.24
C ARG A 150 -11.42 15.22 18.06
N ASN A 151 -11.82 16.42 17.62
CA ASN A 151 -12.74 16.65 16.51
C ASN A 151 -12.12 17.56 15.43
N GLU A 152 -10.80 17.77 15.47
CA GLU A 152 -10.09 18.61 14.51
C GLU A 152 -9.12 17.76 13.70
N VAL A 153 -9.03 18.07 12.41
CA VAL A 153 -8.04 17.49 11.51
C VAL A 153 -6.75 18.30 11.67
N VAL A 154 -5.69 17.65 12.12
CA VAL A 154 -4.39 18.26 12.35
C VAL A 154 -3.43 17.83 11.24
N PRO A 155 -2.86 18.76 10.45
CA PRO A 155 -1.83 18.43 9.48
C PRO A 155 -0.49 18.17 10.19
N LEU A 156 0.26 17.21 9.66
CA LEU A 156 1.63 16.87 10.01
C LEU A 156 2.46 17.02 8.75
N SER A 157 3.36 17.99 8.72
CA SER A 157 4.15 18.29 7.53
C SER A 157 5.60 17.85 7.70
N TYR A 158 6.21 17.46 6.58
CA TYR A 158 7.64 17.32 6.44
C TYR A 158 8.12 18.41 5.46
N GLU A 159 8.86 19.40 5.98
CA GLU A 159 9.29 20.60 5.22
C GLU A 159 10.82 20.69 5.13
N PRO A 160 11.47 19.79 4.37
CA PRO A 160 12.90 19.89 4.10
C PRO A 160 13.24 21.04 3.14
N GLU A 161 14.47 21.54 3.23
CA GLU A 161 15.06 22.32 2.15
C GLU A 161 15.33 21.40 0.96
N VAL A 162 14.50 21.49 -0.08
CA VAL A 162 14.61 20.69 -1.31
C VAL A 162 14.60 21.64 -2.51
N GLU A 163 15.33 21.29 -3.55
CA GLU A 163 15.28 22.03 -4.82
C GLU A 163 13.88 21.96 -5.46
N ASP A 164 13.50 22.95 -6.25
CA ASP A 164 12.18 23.03 -6.90
C ASP A 164 11.81 21.80 -7.76
N ASN A 165 12.80 20.98 -8.15
CA ASN A 165 12.55 19.70 -8.83
C ASN A 165 13.56 18.63 -8.36
N PRO A 166 13.22 17.87 -7.30
CA PRO A 166 14.09 16.83 -6.77
C PRO A 166 14.18 15.57 -7.64
N GLY A 167 13.40 15.49 -8.72
CA GLY A 167 13.16 14.24 -9.45
C GLY A 167 12.27 13.28 -8.67
N ALA A 168 12.49 11.97 -8.85
CA ALA A 168 11.69 10.93 -8.21
C ALA A 168 11.73 11.05 -6.67
N VAL A 169 10.61 11.46 -6.06
CA VAL A 169 10.55 11.83 -4.64
C VAL A 169 10.86 10.66 -3.73
N GLY A 170 10.58 9.43 -4.17
CA GLY A 170 10.88 8.23 -3.40
C GLY A 170 12.35 8.04 -3.08
N ARG A 171 13.24 8.57 -3.93
CA ARG A 171 14.69 8.44 -3.79
C ARG A 171 15.28 9.45 -2.81
N LEU A 172 14.51 10.47 -2.41
CA LEU A 172 14.98 11.51 -1.50
C LEU A 172 15.25 10.92 -0.12
N ALA A 173 16.40 11.27 0.45
CA ALA A 173 16.73 10.92 1.81
C ALA A 173 16.05 11.91 2.76
N LEU A 174 15.40 11.37 3.80
CA LEU A 174 14.86 12.17 4.89
C LEU A 174 15.99 12.97 5.56
N THR A 175 15.74 14.23 5.82
CA THR A 175 16.62 15.15 6.56
C THR A 175 16.24 15.19 8.03
N ASP A 176 17.00 15.91 8.86
CA ASP A 176 16.67 16.12 10.27
C ASP A 176 15.30 16.81 10.48
N ALA A 177 14.75 17.47 9.46
CA ALA A 177 13.42 18.08 9.50
C ALA A 177 12.29 17.04 9.74
N ILE A 178 12.54 15.74 9.53
CA ILE A 178 11.55 14.70 9.85
C ILE A 178 11.24 14.62 11.34
N HIS A 179 12.15 15.05 12.22
CA HIS A 179 11.93 15.04 13.66
C HIS A 179 10.74 15.92 14.07
N GLU A 180 10.50 17.04 13.39
CA GLU A 180 9.37 17.92 13.68
C GLU A 180 8.03 17.21 13.44
N GLY A 181 7.90 16.51 12.30
CA GLY A 181 6.73 15.70 11.99
C GLY A 181 6.52 14.55 12.97
N LEU A 182 7.61 13.89 13.40
CA LEU A 182 7.57 12.80 14.39
C LEU A 182 7.14 13.27 15.78
N ASP A 183 7.68 14.39 16.24
CA ASP A 183 7.34 14.96 17.56
C ASP A 183 5.91 15.50 17.56
N ARG A 184 5.48 16.11 16.44
CA ARG A 184 4.10 16.55 16.28
C ARG A 184 3.13 15.38 16.26
N LEU A 185 3.46 14.28 15.56
CA LEU A 185 2.64 13.06 15.60
C LEU A 185 2.52 12.53 17.02
N ASP A 186 3.64 12.44 17.76
CA ASP A 186 3.65 11.99 19.15
C ASP A 186 2.77 12.90 20.02
N GLU A 187 2.89 14.21 19.91
CA GLU A 187 2.07 15.15 20.69
C GLU A 187 0.56 14.97 20.43
N VAL A 188 0.19 14.80 19.16
CA VAL A 188 -1.21 14.82 18.71
C VAL A 188 -1.91 13.48 18.94
N LEU A 189 -1.19 12.36 18.93
CA LEU A 189 -1.80 11.05 19.18
C LEU A 189 -2.31 10.94 20.64
N PRO A 190 -3.55 10.45 20.86
CA PRO A 190 -4.13 10.35 22.18
C PRO A 190 -3.33 9.37 23.07
N PRO A 191 -3.20 9.66 24.38
CA PRO A 191 -2.54 8.74 25.30
C PRO A 191 -3.31 7.42 25.35
N SER A 192 -2.59 6.32 25.11
CA SER A 192 -3.12 4.97 25.17
C SER A 192 -1.98 3.97 25.35
N ASP A 193 -2.31 2.75 25.77
CA ASP A 193 -1.33 1.65 25.89
C ASP A 193 -0.74 1.25 24.53
N PHE A 194 -1.39 1.63 23.42
CA PHE A 194 -0.96 1.33 22.05
C PHE A 194 0.00 2.38 21.47
N LYS A 195 -0.09 3.63 21.94
CA LYS A 195 0.68 4.76 21.40
C LYS A 195 2.20 4.49 21.41
N PRO A 196 2.82 3.97 22.49
CA PRO A 196 4.25 3.70 22.49
C PRO A 196 4.68 2.76 21.35
N GLY A 197 3.94 1.67 21.11
CA GLY A 197 4.25 0.71 20.05
C GLY A 197 4.05 1.27 18.64
N VAL A 198 3.04 2.13 18.45
CA VAL A 198 2.84 2.84 17.17
C VAL A 198 4.02 3.79 16.92
N MET A 199 4.38 4.62 17.89
CA MET A 199 5.48 5.57 17.76
C MET A 199 6.83 4.89 17.59
N GLU A 200 7.06 3.74 18.21
CA GLU A 200 8.26 2.92 17.99
C GLU A 200 8.38 2.50 16.52
N ARG A 201 7.31 1.98 15.91
CA ARG A 201 7.30 1.59 14.49
C ARG A 201 7.53 2.77 13.56
N VAL A 202 6.86 3.90 13.80
CA VAL A 202 7.02 5.11 12.98
C VAL A 202 8.44 5.67 13.07
N ARG A 203 9.00 5.83 14.29
CA ARG A 203 10.38 6.29 14.50
C ARG A 203 11.43 5.28 14.01
N ALA A 204 11.08 4.00 13.94
CA ALA A 204 11.97 3.00 13.36
C ALA A 204 12.12 3.17 11.85
N ALA A 205 11.03 3.51 11.15
CA ALA A 205 11.00 3.66 9.71
C ALA A 205 11.47 5.05 9.22
N TYR A 206 10.99 6.13 9.86
CA TYR A 206 11.30 7.50 9.47
C TYR A 206 12.50 8.02 10.25
N ARG A 207 13.69 7.98 9.63
CA ARG A 207 14.96 8.44 10.21
C ARG A 207 15.74 9.27 9.20
N PRO A 208 16.53 10.27 9.66
CA PRO A 208 17.45 10.97 8.77
C PRO A 208 18.36 9.99 8.01
N GLY A 209 18.52 10.22 6.70
CA GLY A 209 19.29 9.37 5.79
C GLY A 209 18.50 8.21 5.15
N THR A 210 17.33 7.82 5.68
CA THR A 210 16.46 6.82 5.07
C THR A 210 15.75 7.41 3.86
N ARG A 211 15.64 6.67 2.76
CA ARG A 211 14.86 7.14 1.59
C ARG A 211 13.37 7.15 1.91
N ILE A 212 12.61 8.09 1.35
CA ILE A 212 11.15 8.18 1.56
C ILE A 212 10.45 6.86 1.21
N GLU A 213 10.82 6.24 0.09
CA GLU A 213 10.30 4.93 -0.32
C GLU A 213 10.54 3.83 0.73
N ASP A 214 11.71 3.85 1.38
CA ASP A 214 12.10 2.87 2.39
C ASP A 214 11.33 3.08 3.67
N ALA A 215 11.21 4.33 4.13
CA ALA A 215 10.48 4.67 5.33
C ALA A 215 9.00 4.26 5.19
N PHE A 216 8.39 4.53 4.04
CA PHE A 216 7.03 4.10 3.76
C PHE A 216 6.89 2.58 3.72
N ALA A 217 7.74 1.88 2.96
CA ALA A 217 7.66 0.43 2.82
C ALA A 217 7.93 -0.29 4.14
N GLN A 218 8.88 0.17 4.95
CA GLN A 218 9.19 -0.37 6.27
C GLN A 218 8.03 -0.15 7.26
N LEU A 219 7.42 1.04 7.26
CA LEU A 219 6.26 1.30 8.12
C LEU A 219 5.09 0.39 7.70
N MET A 220 4.75 0.34 6.41
CA MET A 220 3.70 -0.53 5.89
C MET A 220 3.98 -2.00 6.19
N ARG A 221 5.23 -2.47 6.00
CA ARG A 221 5.65 -3.82 6.38
C ARG A 221 5.37 -4.11 7.84
N SER A 222 5.69 -3.18 8.74
CA SER A 222 5.47 -3.35 10.18
C SER A 222 3.98 -3.47 10.55
N LEU A 223 3.06 -2.99 9.71
CA LEU A 223 1.62 -3.09 9.92
C LEU A 223 1.04 -4.40 9.38
N PHE A 224 1.74 -5.06 8.45
CA PHE A 224 1.28 -6.25 7.72
C PHE A 224 2.36 -7.36 7.69
N GLU A 225 3.12 -7.50 8.77
CA GLU A 225 4.35 -8.32 8.82
C GLU A 225 4.08 -9.80 8.49
N ASP A 226 3.00 -10.35 9.05
CA ASP A 226 2.63 -11.76 8.93
C ASP A 226 1.80 -12.08 7.66
N GLU A 227 1.34 -11.05 6.95
CA GLU A 227 0.39 -11.17 5.83
C GLU A 227 1.07 -11.48 4.49
N GLY A 228 2.41 -11.48 4.46
CA GLY A 228 3.18 -11.82 3.27
C GLY A 228 3.06 -10.82 2.11
N LEU A 229 2.64 -9.58 2.37
CA LEU A 229 2.50 -8.53 1.36
C LEU A 229 3.81 -8.32 0.57
N VAL A 230 3.78 -8.40 -0.75
CA VAL A 230 4.97 -8.15 -1.58
C VAL A 230 4.98 -6.69 -2.00
N PHE A 231 6.02 -5.92 -1.68
CA PHE A 231 6.16 -4.56 -2.20
C PHE A 231 6.88 -4.60 -3.55
N VAL A 232 6.48 -3.72 -4.47
CA VAL A 232 7.19 -3.48 -5.73
C VAL A 232 7.42 -1.99 -5.92
N ASN A 233 8.67 -1.59 -6.16
CA ASN A 233 8.99 -0.29 -6.70
C ASN A 233 9.24 -0.44 -8.21
N PRO A 234 8.41 0.15 -9.09
CA PRO A 234 8.53 -0.01 -10.53
C PRO A 234 9.75 0.70 -11.14
N ASP A 235 10.42 1.55 -10.37
CA ASP A 235 11.59 2.33 -10.80
C ASP A 235 12.89 1.52 -10.89
N ASP A 236 12.82 0.20 -10.65
CA ASP A 236 13.96 -0.68 -10.87
C ASP A 236 14.19 -0.90 -12.37
N ALA A 237 15.42 -0.63 -12.80
CA ALA A 237 15.82 -0.75 -14.19
C ALA A 237 15.59 -2.16 -14.77
N ARG A 238 15.62 -3.21 -13.94
CA ARG A 238 15.33 -4.59 -14.36
C ARG A 238 13.85 -4.77 -14.69
N LEU A 239 12.97 -4.17 -13.89
CA LEU A 239 11.52 -4.21 -14.15
C LEU A 239 11.14 -3.41 -15.40
N LYS A 240 11.79 -2.26 -15.62
CA LYS A 240 11.61 -1.45 -16.84
C LYS A 240 12.06 -2.13 -18.13
N ALA A 241 12.92 -3.15 -18.02
CA ALA A 241 13.43 -3.91 -19.17
C ALA A 241 12.56 -5.14 -19.53
N LEU A 242 11.55 -5.46 -18.71
CA LEU A 242 10.56 -6.52 -18.98
C LEU A 242 9.46 -6.04 -19.93
#